data_AF-A0A5S9MQQ5-F1
#
_entry.id   AF-A0A5S9MQQ5-F1
#
_cell.length_a   1.000
_cell.length_b   1.000
_cell.length_c   1.000
_cell.angle_alpha   90.00
_cell.angle_beta   90.00
_cell.angle_gamma   90.00
#
_symmetry.space_group_name_H-M   'P 1'
#
loop_
_entity.id
_entity.type
_entity.pdbx_description
1 polymer ?
#
loop_
_entity_poly.entity_id
_entity_poly.type
_entity_poly.pdbx_seq_one_letter_code
_entity_poly.pdbx_strand_id
1 'polypeptide(L)'
;MLGMPENANFGMVDPTTDGCTQYQIDCSPPGNTICFPTGLKAITPTSTSVSIGTDFPSSSTATVTCQKDNTWSSGTATQITTVYCDFTQC
;
A
#
# COMPACT_ATOMS: atom_id res chain seq x y z
N MET A 1 6.06 8.52 -10.47
CA MET A 1 5.40 9.05 -9.27
C MET A 1 4.40 8.00 -8.81
N LEU A 2 4.38 7.65 -7.52
CA LEU A 2 3.47 6.62 -7.00
C LEU A 2 2.03 7.16 -7.00
N GLY A 3 1.10 6.45 -7.65
CA GLY A 3 -0.33 6.73 -7.48
C GLY A 3 -0.76 6.36 -6.07
N MET A 4 -1.35 7.31 -5.35
CA MET A 4 -1.71 7.16 -3.94
C MET A 4 -3.21 6.87 -3.76
N PRO A 5 -3.61 5.98 -2.84
CA PRO A 5 -5.02 5.75 -2.55
C PRO A 5 -5.73 6.99 -2.00
N GLU A 6 -7.00 7.14 -2.37
CA GLU A 6 -7.95 7.90 -1.55
C GLU A 6 -8.23 7.10 -0.25
N ASN A 7 -8.44 7.81 0.87
CA ASN A 7 -8.67 7.22 2.20
C ASN A 7 -7.49 6.39 2.77
N ALA A 8 -6.27 6.67 2.31
CA ALA A 8 -5.06 6.17 2.95
C ALA A 8 -4.38 7.25 3.80
N ASN A 9 -3.91 6.87 4.98
CA ASN A 9 -2.97 7.65 5.76
C ASN A 9 -1.54 7.29 5.36
N PHE A 10 -0.66 8.29 5.31
CA PHE A 10 0.75 8.12 4.97
C PHE A 10 1.62 8.63 6.10
N GLY A 11 2.54 7.78 6.55
CA GLY A 11 3.67 8.18 7.38
C GLY A 11 4.96 7.96 6.61
N MET A 12 5.84 8.97 6.54
CA MET A 12 7.23 8.68 6.20
C MET A 12 7.81 7.84 7.34
N VAL A 13 8.40 6.71 6.98
CA VAL A 13 9.20 5.89 7.91
C VAL A 13 10.66 6.33 7.74
N ASP A 14 11.48 6.11 8.77
CA ASP A 14 12.92 6.31 8.68
C ASP A 14 13.46 5.66 7.40
N PRO A 15 14.36 6.33 6.67
CA PRO A 15 14.93 5.75 5.47
C PRO A 15 15.60 4.41 5.82
N THR A 16 15.64 3.48 4.86
CA THR A 16 16.41 2.24 5.06
C THR A 16 17.88 2.57 5.33
N THR A 17 18.66 1.58 5.76
CA THR A 17 20.12 1.72 5.86
C THR A 17 20.78 2.18 4.55
N ASP A 18 20.11 1.99 3.40
CA ASP A 18 20.54 2.46 2.08
C ASP A 18 20.13 3.91 1.76
N GLY A 19 19.41 4.60 2.66
CA GLY A 19 18.90 5.95 2.43
C GLY A 19 17.60 5.99 1.61
N CYS A 20 16.93 4.84 1.41
CA CYS A 20 15.72 4.77 0.62
C CYS A 20 14.52 5.32 1.38
N THR A 21 13.76 6.22 0.75
CA THR A 21 12.48 6.69 1.31
C THR A 21 11.51 5.53 1.47
N GLN A 22 10.93 5.43 2.66
CA GLN A 22 9.85 4.49 2.97
C GLN A 22 8.58 5.24 3.36
N TYR A 23 7.44 4.69 2.96
CA TYR A 23 6.13 5.12 3.39
C TYR A 23 5.38 3.97 4.03
N GLN A 24 4.87 4.18 5.23
CA GLN A 24 3.82 3.34 5.78
C GLN A 24 2.47 3.86 5.26
N ILE A 25 1.70 2.96 4.67
CA ILE A 25 0.38 3.21 4.13
C ILE A 25 -0.62 2.47 5.01
N ASP A 26 -1.66 3.16 5.45
CA ASP A 26 -2.77 2.59 6.21
C ASP A 26 -4.09 2.92 5.52
N CYS A 27 -4.80 1.88 5.09
CA CYS A 27 -6.18 1.96 4.62
C CYS A 27 -7.15 1.71 5.77
N SER A 28 -8.10 2.60 5.98
CA SER A 28 -9.24 2.39 6.89
C SER A 28 -10.54 2.63 6.12
N PRO A 29 -11.57 1.77 6.26
CA PRO A 29 -12.86 2.02 5.64
C PRO A 29 -13.48 3.34 6.09
N PRO A 30 -14.19 4.06 5.20
CA PRO A 30 -14.90 5.27 5.60
C PRO A 30 -16.07 4.95 6.55
N GLY A 31 -16.33 5.86 7.48
CA GLY A 31 -17.58 5.89 8.26
C GLY A 31 -17.74 4.79 9.32
N ASN A 32 -16.65 4.30 9.93
CA ASN A 32 -16.65 3.18 10.89
C ASN A 32 -17.23 1.87 10.33
N THR A 33 -17.23 1.72 9.00
CA THR A 33 -17.68 0.50 8.34
C THR A 33 -16.68 -0.63 8.59
N ILE A 34 -17.18 -1.85 8.78
CA ILE A 34 -16.35 -3.05 8.85
C ILE A 34 -16.48 -3.76 7.51
N CYS A 35 -15.36 -3.97 6.82
CA CYS A 35 -15.34 -4.60 5.50
C CYS A 35 -14.54 -5.90 5.57
N PHE A 36 -15.03 -7.03 5.07
CA PHE A 36 -14.35 -8.32 5.19
C PHE A 36 -13.79 -8.81 3.85
N PRO A 37 -12.51 -8.55 3.50
CA PRO A 37 -11.52 -7.73 4.21
C PRO A 37 -11.43 -6.29 3.67
N THR A 38 -10.82 -5.40 4.46
CA THR A 38 -10.13 -4.22 3.92
C THR A 38 -8.80 -4.68 3.31
N GLY A 39 -8.57 -4.37 2.04
CA GLY A 39 -7.32 -4.72 1.36
C GLY A 39 -6.49 -3.49 1.02
N LEU A 40 -5.17 -3.59 1.11
CA LEU A 40 -4.24 -2.65 0.49
C LEU A 40 -3.57 -3.34 -0.69
N LYS A 41 -3.84 -2.84 -1.89
CA LYS A 41 -3.45 -3.46 -3.16
C LYS A 41 -2.49 -2.57 -3.93
N ALA A 42 -1.74 -3.18 -4.84
CA ALA A 42 -0.80 -2.51 -5.72
C ALA A 42 -0.95 -2.94 -7.18
N ILE A 43 -0.64 -2.03 -8.10
CA ILE A 43 -0.47 -2.27 -9.54
C ILE A 43 1.03 -2.40 -9.83
N THR A 44 1.39 -3.45 -10.57
CA THR A 44 2.74 -3.75 -11.05
C THR A 44 2.69 -4.01 -12.56
N PRO A 45 3.82 -4.02 -13.29
CA PRO A 45 3.83 -4.35 -14.72
C PRO A 45 3.23 -5.71 -15.06
N THR A 46 3.26 -6.66 -14.12
CA THR A 46 2.82 -8.04 -14.32
C THR A 46 1.43 -8.34 -13.74
N SER A 47 0.89 -7.47 -12.89
CA SER A 47 -0.43 -7.66 -12.26
C SER A 47 -1.08 -6.33 -11.93
N THR A 48 -2.37 -6.22 -12.24
CA THR A 48 -3.22 -5.07 -11.92
C THR A 48 -3.73 -5.08 -10.49
N SER A 49 -3.53 -6.16 -9.74
CA SER A 49 -3.93 -6.27 -8.34
C SER A 49 -3.02 -7.24 -7.60
N VAL A 50 -2.22 -6.72 -6.68
CA VAL A 50 -1.35 -7.50 -5.78
C VAL A 50 -1.62 -7.05 -4.36
N SER A 51 -1.98 -7.97 -3.46
CA SER A 51 -2.06 -7.67 -2.03
C SER A 51 -0.67 -7.30 -1.50
N ILE A 52 -0.53 -6.13 -0.90
CA ILE A 52 0.72 -5.70 -0.25
C ILE A 52 0.55 -5.47 1.26
N GLY A 53 -0.69 -5.33 1.74
CA GLY A 53 -0.99 -5.15 3.16
C GLY A 53 -1.69 -6.33 3.80
N THR A 54 -1.99 -6.17 5.08
CA THR A 54 -2.75 -7.12 5.90
C THR A 54 -4.24 -7.07 5.58
N ASP A 55 -4.87 -8.22 5.36
CA ASP A 55 -6.32 -8.28 5.15
C ASP A 55 -7.06 -8.30 6.51
N PHE A 56 -7.33 -7.14 7.12
CA PHE A 56 -8.15 -7.02 8.33
C PHE A 56 -9.49 -6.32 8.08
N PRO A 57 -10.49 -6.50 8.96
CA PRO A 57 -11.81 -5.94 8.70
C PRO A 57 -11.89 -4.40 8.80
N SER A 58 -11.03 -3.82 9.64
CA SER A 58 -11.05 -2.40 10.00
C SER A 58 -9.87 -1.61 9.44
N SER A 59 -8.81 -2.28 8.98
CA SER A 59 -7.64 -1.61 8.44
C SER A 59 -6.82 -2.53 7.56
N SER A 60 -5.93 -1.96 6.74
CA SER A 60 -4.89 -2.70 6.04
C SER A 60 -3.65 -1.85 5.91
N THR A 61 -2.53 -2.34 6.43
CA THR A 61 -1.27 -1.59 6.45
C THR A 61 -0.18 -2.27 5.61
N ALA A 62 0.65 -1.49 4.93
CA ALA A 62 1.89 -1.95 4.31
C ALA A 62 2.97 -0.87 4.29
N THR A 63 4.23 -1.29 4.22
CA THR A 63 5.36 -0.39 3.96
C THR A 63 5.74 -0.48 2.48
N VAL A 64 5.85 0.67 1.82
CA VAL A 64 6.34 0.78 0.44
C VAL A 64 7.69 1.47 0.46
N THR A 65 8.68 0.88 -0.20
CA THR A 65 10.07 1.34 -0.22
C THR A 65 10.48 1.79 -1.61
N CYS A 66 11.10 2.96 -1.72
CA CYS A 66 11.74 3.42 -2.94
C CYS A 66 13.06 2.67 -3.15
N GLN A 67 13.23 2.02 -4.28
CA GLN A 67 14.42 1.26 -4.63
C GLN A 67 15.46 2.15 -5.32
N LYS A 68 16.71 1.67 -5.41
CA LYS A 68 17.83 2.41 -6.06
C LYS A 68 17.57 2.72 -7.54
N ASP A 69 16.71 1.95 -8.20
CA ASP A 69 16.27 2.16 -9.57
C ASP A 69 15.10 3.16 -9.70
N ASN A 70 14.74 3.87 -8.62
CA ASN A 70 13.59 4.77 -8.49
C ASN A 70 12.22 4.08 -8.65
N THR A 71 12.15 2.76 -8.48
CA THR A 71 10.89 2.02 -8.46
C THR A 71 10.40 1.83 -7.03
N TRP A 72 9.11 1.54 -6.85
CA TRP A 72 8.54 1.25 -5.53
C TRP A 72 8.34 -0.25 -5.34
N SER A 73 8.52 -0.76 -4.13
CA SER A 73 8.24 -2.16 -3.80
C SER A 73 7.64 -2.33 -2.41
N SER A 74 6.95 -3.45 -2.21
CA SER A 74 6.38 -3.87 -0.93
C SER A 74 6.22 -5.40 -0.92
N GLY A 75 6.82 -6.09 0.06
CA GLY A 75 6.85 -7.55 0.10
C GLY A 75 7.42 -8.15 -1.20
N THR A 76 6.63 -8.96 -1.89
CA THR A 76 6.99 -9.55 -3.20
C THR A 76 6.60 -8.68 -4.39
N ALA A 77 5.86 -7.59 -4.20
CA ALA A 77 5.46 -6.68 -5.26
C ALA A 77 6.61 -5.72 -5.59
N THR A 78 7.09 -5.76 -6.84
CA THR A 78 8.14 -4.87 -7.35
C THR A 78 7.62 -3.98 -8.46
N GLN A 79 8.28 -2.85 -8.69
CA GLN A 79 7.90 -1.88 -9.73
C GLN A 79 6.46 -1.38 -9.55
N ILE A 80 6.06 -1.13 -8.31
CA ILE A 80 4.73 -0.62 -7.97
C ILE A 80 4.53 0.75 -8.61
N THR A 81 3.47 0.89 -9.42
CA THR A 81 3.10 2.14 -10.08
C THR A 81 1.95 2.86 -9.37
N THR A 82 1.08 2.10 -8.70
CA THR A 82 -0.08 2.63 -7.98
C THR A 82 -0.37 1.73 -6.78
N VAL A 83 -0.79 2.34 -5.69
CA VAL A 83 -1.33 1.66 -4.51
C VAL A 83 -2.77 2.14 -4.33
N TYR A 84 -3.68 1.27 -3.89
CA TYR A 84 -5.08 1.61 -3.65
C TYR A 84 -5.68 0.79 -2.51
N CYS A 85 -6.66 1.36 -1.83
CA CYS A 85 -7.47 0.67 -0.82
C CYS A 85 -8.64 -0.05 -1.50
N ASP A 86 -8.80 -1.33 -1.19
CA ASP A 86 -9.90 -2.16 -1.65
C ASP A 86 -10.89 -2.38 -0.50
N PHE A 87 -12.08 -1.80 -0.66
CA PHE A 87 -13.21 -1.89 0.27
C PHE A 87 -14.39 -2.64 -0.36
N THR A 88 -14.16 -3.51 -1.34
CA THR A 88 -15.25 -4.12 -2.15
C THR A 88 -16.16 -5.06 -1.34
N GLN A 89 -15.76 -5.46 -0.13
CA GLN A 89 -16.53 -6.34 0.76
C GLN A 89 -17.04 -5.61 2.02
N CYS A 90 -17.55 -4.39 1.82
CA CYS A 90 -18.50 -3.74 2.71
C CYS A 90 -19.91 -3.86 2.08
#